data_AF-A0A935JNS0-F1
#
_entry.id   AF-A0A935JNS0-F1
#
_cell.length_a   1.000
_cell.length_b   1.000
_cell.length_c   1.000
_cell.angle_alpha   90.00
_cell.angle_beta   90.00
_cell.angle_gamma   90.00
#
_symmetry.space_group_name_H-M   'P 1'
#
loop_
_entity.id
_entity.type
_entity.pdbx_description
1 polymer ?
#
loop_
_entity_poly.entity_id
_entity_poly.type
_entity_poly.pdbx_seq_one_letter_code
_entity_poly.pdbx_strand_id
1 'polypeptide(L)'
;MMHGTFYKVIIQGKFEFGTERSFQKVYQLFIQRSETLYKKEILFKTPETIFFPEDKSLNIGRFIGNSSEKVWKNTISLIEYCAQFSLSGSINAWMTDNGKILHYCHFEPLGDKTSVMLYQEGKKMAEQIGKEQEAIQLLTEAIEKHDRHSQAYEKRAYINFHLKNYDDAIYDFKKSIKYDFMNASSHYGLARSLMIKNDLEGAISALEEATKQSIALQPLYWASRRVKGNCHLELNQFDKAAFEYKLFITRNFPENDPNLKYLSKTWFNYGKSLFALGQVDAALDAFDKSLEKAELNQETNQAEVFMHRGMARKAAGKADYILDLQKAAELGSQSASLLLAEQA
;
A
#
# COMPACT_ATOMS: atom_id res chain seq x y z
N MET A 1 30.69 18.35 24.68
CA MET A 1 29.66 18.34 23.61
C MET A 1 29.07 16.93 23.52
N MET A 2 27.98 16.65 24.21
CA MET A 2 27.26 15.37 24.01
C MET A 2 26.64 15.41 22.61
N HIS A 3 27.18 14.63 21.67
CA HIS A 3 26.53 14.40 20.39
C HIS A 3 25.28 13.58 20.69
N GLY A 4 24.12 14.24 20.75
CA GLY A 4 22.86 13.53 20.90
C GLY A 4 22.64 12.60 19.71
N THR A 5 22.18 11.38 19.96
CA THR A 5 21.81 10.45 18.89
C THR A 5 20.61 11.02 18.12
N PHE A 6 20.71 11.03 16.79
CA PHE A 6 19.64 11.45 15.89
C PHE A 6 19.18 10.27 15.04
N TYR A 7 17.87 10.20 14.81
CA TYR A 7 17.22 9.16 14.05
C TYR A 7 16.49 9.76 12.85
N LYS A 8 16.43 9.00 11.76
CA LYS A 8 15.62 9.40 10.61
C LYS A 8 14.16 9.25 10.95
N VAL A 9 13.37 10.30 10.76
CA VAL A 9 11.94 10.33 11.01
C VAL A 9 11.17 10.63 9.74
N ILE A 10 10.01 10.01 9.60
CA ILE A 10 9.06 10.24 8.51
C ILE A 10 7.70 10.51 9.14
N ILE A 11 7.02 11.59 8.77
CA ILE A 11 5.67 11.91 9.24
C ILE A 11 4.83 12.31 8.03
N GLN A 12 3.63 11.74 7.91
CA GLN A 12 2.73 12.03 6.79
C GLN A 12 1.28 11.81 7.21
N GLY A 13 0.40 12.71 6.78
CA GLY A 13 -1.05 12.53 6.89
C GLY A 13 -1.79 13.83 7.17
N LYS A 14 -3.08 13.71 7.47
CA LYS A 14 -3.98 14.85 7.59
C LYS A 14 -4.99 14.63 8.72
N PHE A 15 -5.39 15.70 9.40
CA PHE A 15 -6.59 15.77 10.22
C PHE A 15 -7.51 16.86 9.75
N GLU A 16 -8.83 16.61 9.77
CA GLU A 16 -9.85 17.64 9.55
C GLU A 16 -10.60 17.95 10.85
N PHE A 17 -10.84 19.23 11.13
CA PHE A 17 -11.50 19.68 12.36
C PHE A 17 -12.98 20.09 12.15
N GLY A 18 -13.45 20.13 10.90
CA GLY A 18 -14.83 20.40 10.50
C GLY A 18 -15.24 21.88 10.55
N THR A 19 -15.16 22.50 11.73
CA THR A 19 -15.60 23.88 11.96
C THR A 19 -14.44 24.82 12.19
N GLU A 20 -14.60 26.08 11.77
CA GLU A 20 -13.60 27.14 11.96
C GLU A 20 -13.24 27.31 13.44
N ARG A 21 -14.27 27.30 14.32
CA ARG A 21 -14.09 27.38 15.76
C ARG A 21 -13.21 26.24 16.31
N SER A 22 -13.41 25.01 15.84
CA SER A 22 -12.60 23.87 16.28
C SER A 22 -11.17 23.98 15.77
N PHE A 23 -10.99 24.33 14.50
CA PHE A 23 -9.68 24.56 13.89
C PHE A 23 -8.87 25.62 14.67
N GLN A 24 -9.45 26.81 14.87
CA GLN A 24 -8.78 27.91 15.58
C GLN A 24 -8.41 27.53 17.01
N LYS A 25 -9.31 26.83 17.72
CA LYS A 25 -9.01 26.32 19.06
C LYS A 25 -7.80 25.39 19.06
N VAL A 26 -7.74 24.43 18.14
CA VAL A 26 -6.62 23.46 18.07
C VAL A 26 -5.32 24.15 17.69
N TYR A 27 -5.36 25.08 16.72
CA TYR A 27 -4.20 25.85 16.30
C TYR A 27 -3.58 26.65 17.47
N GLN A 28 -4.41 27.35 18.25
CA GLN A 28 -3.95 28.08 19.43
C GLN A 28 -3.40 27.16 20.52
N LEU A 29 -4.06 26.03 20.79
CA LEU A 29 -3.59 25.04 21.76
C LEU A 29 -2.27 24.38 21.33
N PHE A 30 -2.08 24.16 20.02
CA PHE A 30 -0.84 23.65 19.46
C PHE A 30 0.32 24.60 19.75
N ILE A 31 0.14 25.90 19.43
CA ILE A 31 1.13 26.95 19.71
C ILE A 31 1.43 27.00 21.21
N GLN A 32 0.41 27.13 22.04
CA GLN A 32 0.58 27.25 23.48
C GLN A 32 1.38 26.07 24.06
N ARG A 33 1.05 24.83 23.69
CA ARG A 33 1.77 23.63 24.18
C ARG A 33 3.18 23.53 23.62
N SER A 34 3.38 23.86 22.35
CA SER A 34 4.72 23.93 21.74
C SER A 34 5.63 24.87 22.54
N GLU A 35 5.16 26.06 22.90
CA GLU A 35 5.96 27.07 23.60
C GLU A 35 6.15 26.76 25.09
N THR A 36 5.08 26.41 25.79
CA THR A 36 5.09 26.29 27.26
C THR A 36 5.53 24.91 27.73
N LEU A 37 4.91 23.85 27.21
CA LEU A 37 5.13 22.48 27.66
C LEU A 37 6.40 21.89 27.04
N TYR A 38 6.59 22.10 25.74
CA TYR A 38 7.69 21.50 24.98
C TYR A 38 8.85 22.46 24.68
N LYS A 39 8.76 23.73 25.07
CA LYS A 39 9.84 24.74 24.90
C LYS A 39 10.39 24.81 23.47
N LYS A 40 9.53 24.66 22.46
CA LYS A 40 9.85 24.60 21.01
C LYS A 40 10.77 23.43 20.61
N GLU A 41 10.91 22.41 21.45
CA GLU A 41 11.62 21.16 21.15
C GLU A 41 10.69 20.16 20.43
N ILE A 42 10.15 20.58 19.29
CA ILE A 42 9.32 19.79 18.36
C ILE A 42 9.85 19.94 16.92
N LEU A 43 9.41 19.07 16.01
CA LEU A 43 9.79 19.12 14.59
C LEU A 43 9.11 20.30 13.87
N PHE A 44 7.81 20.48 14.06
CA PHE A 44 7.02 21.49 13.35
C PHE A 44 6.92 22.78 14.15
N LYS A 45 8.00 23.58 14.12
CA LYS A 45 8.11 24.83 14.91
C LYS A 45 7.37 26.03 14.30
N THR A 46 6.98 25.93 13.03
CA THR A 46 6.24 26.94 12.29
C THR A 46 4.86 26.35 11.96
N PRO A 47 3.85 26.52 12.84
CA PRO A 47 2.55 25.86 12.70
C PRO A 47 1.86 26.15 11.36
N GLU A 48 2.10 27.33 10.78
CA GLU A 48 1.52 27.78 9.52
C GLU A 48 1.93 26.89 8.33
N THR A 49 3.01 26.11 8.45
CA THR A 49 3.42 25.17 7.39
C THR A 49 2.63 23.87 7.40
N ILE A 50 1.88 23.59 8.48
CA ILE A 50 1.12 22.35 8.63
C ILE A 50 -0.35 22.57 9.00
N PHE A 51 -0.78 23.78 9.37
CA PHE A 51 -2.18 24.14 9.60
C PHE A 51 -2.71 24.98 8.44
N PHE A 52 -3.79 24.53 7.82
CA PHE A 52 -4.38 25.15 6.63
C PHE A 52 -5.82 25.59 6.94
N PRO A 53 -6.07 26.90 7.13
CA PRO A 53 -7.37 27.44 7.50
C PRO A 53 -8.46 27.16 6.46
N GLU A 54 -8.15 27.25 5.17
CA GLU A 54 -9.16 27.04 4.11
C GLU A 54 -9.78 25.63 4.17
N ASP A 55 -8.95 24.64 4.53
CA ASP A 55 -9.38 23.26 4.72
C ASP A 55 -9.83 22.94 6.15
N LYS A 56 -9.62 23.86 7.10
CA LYS A 56 -9.77 23.63 8.54
C LYS A 56 -9.06 22.33 8.93
N SER A 57 -7.81 22.21 8.50
CA SER A 57 -7.05 20.97 8.59
C SER A 57 -5.63 21.17 9.11
N LEU A 58 -5.09 20.11 9.72
CA LEU A 58 -3.67 19.92 9.92
C LEU A 58 -3.21 18.94 8.84
N ASN A 59 -2.33 19.35 7.94
CA ASN A 59 -1.82 18.53 6.85
C ASN A 59 -0.29 18.50 6.91
N ILE A 60 0.26 17.30 7.08
CA ILE A 60 1.68 17.02 6.99
C ILE A 60 1.89 16.24 5.70
N GLY A 61 2.27 16.95 4.64
CA GLY A 61 2.89 16.31 3.47
C GLY A 61 4.09 15.47 3.92
N ARG A 62 4.56 14.53 3.09
CA ARG A 62 5.64 13.60 3.48
C ARG A 62 6.89 14.35 3.99
N PHE A 63 7.00 14.45 5.30
CA PHE A 63 8.14 15.02 5.98
C PHE A 63 9.20 13.92 6.15
N ILE A 64 10.43 14.20 5.75
CA ILE A 64 11.59 13.33 5.99
C ILE A 64 12.66 14.20 6.64
N GLY A 65 13.07 13.85 7.85
CA GLY A 65 14.05 14.62 8.61
C GLY A 65 14.81 13.77 9.61
N ASN A 66 15.60 14.43 10.44
CA ASN A 66 16.29 13.81 11.58
C ASN A 66 15.77 14.40 12.88
N SER A 67 15.62 13.56 13.91
CA SER A 67 15.13 13.96 15.23
C SER A 67 15.91 13.25 16.32
N SER A 68 16.15 13.95 17.43
CA SER A 68 16.44 13.26 18.69
C SER A 68 15.18 12.57 19.21
N GLU A 69 15.34 11.60 20.09
CA GLU A 69 14.21 10.89 20.70
C GLU A 69 13.30 11.83 21.50
N LYS A 70 13.88 12.84 22.17
CA LYS A 70 13.13 13.86 22.92
C LYS A 70 12.23 14.70 22.01
N VAL A 71 12.79 15.25 20.93
CA VAL A 71 12.04 16.08 19.96
C VAL A 71 10.95 15.26 19.28
N TRP A 72 11.23 13.99 18.99
CA TRP A 72 10.26 13.04 18.45
C TRP A 72 9.09 12.84 19.40
N LYS A 73 9.35 12.44 20.65
CA LYS A 73 8.33 12.21 21.68
C LYS A 73 7.42 13.43 21.86
N ASN A 74 8.01 14.62 21.99
CA ASN A 74 7.25 15.87 22.08
C ASN A 74 6.37 16.10 20.85
N THR A 75 6.88 15.83 19.65
CA THR A 75 6.14 16.02 18.39
C THR A 75 4.97 15.05 18.29
N ILE A 76 5.17 13.76 18.56
CA ILE A 76 4.09 12.77 18.47
C ILE A 76 3.01 12.99 19.52
N SER A 77 3.37 13.39 20.75
CA SER A 77 2.39 13.73 21.78
C SER A 77 1.56 14.96 21.42
N LEU A 78 2.11 15.92 20.68
CA LEU A 78 1.38 17.08 20.19
C LEU A 78 0.44 16.72 19.03
N ILE A 79 0.87 15.85 18.11
CA ILE A 79 0.02 15.30 17.03
C ILE A 79 -1.14 14.49 17.61
N GLU A 80 -0.87 13.59 18.55
CA GLU A 80 -1.89 12.81 19.25
C GLU A 80 -2.91 13.72 19.95
N TYR A 81 -2.44 14.80 20.56
CA TYR A 81 -3.34 15.77 21.17
C TYR A 81 -4.25 16.45 20.14
N CYS A 82 -3.73 16.83 18.98
CA CYS A 82 -4.56 17.37 17.90
C CYS A 82 -5.61 16.36 17.41
N ALA A 83 -5.29 15.06 17.36
CA ALA A 83 -6.21 14.02 16.93
C ALA A 83 -7.51 13.99 17.78
N GLN A 84 -7.42 14.28 19.08
CA GLN A 84 -8.56 14.31 20.01
C GLN A 84 -9.65 15.33 19.61
N PHE A 85 -9.29 16.33 18.81
CA PHE A 85 -10.22 17.37 18.34
C PHE A 85 -10.64 17.17 16.87
N SER A 86 -10.03 16.24 16.16
CA SER A 86 -10.35 15.98 14.76
C SER A 86 -11.68 15.23 14.59
N LEU A 87 -12.24 15.29 13.39
CA LEU A 87 -13.45 14.55 12.98
C LEU A 87 -13.12 13.41 12.03
N SER A 88 -12.05 13.56 11.26
CA SER A 88 -11.54 12.59 10.30
C SER A 88 -10.06 12.86 10.02
N GLY A 89 -9.47 11.99 9.22
CA GLY A 89 -8.07 12.00 8.84
C GLY A 89 -7.22 11.10 9.74
N SER A 90 -6.03 10.77 9.26
CA SER A 90 -5.02 10.06 10.04
C SER A 90 -3.63 10.61 9.77
N ILE A 91 -2.75 10.53 10.77
CA ILE A 91 -1.34 10.85 10.63
C ILE A 91 -0.53 9.62 11.04
N ASN A 92 0.43 9.26 10.20
CA ASN A 92 1.37 8.19 10.48
C ASN A 92 2.76 8.77 10.70
N ALA A 93 3.49 8.21 11.66
CA ALA A 93 4.83 8.65 12.01
C ALA A 93 5.73 7.42 12.18
N TRP A 94 6.91 7.47 11.57
CA TRP A 94 7.97 6.46 11.72
C TRP A 94 9.25 7.10 12.23
N MET A 95 9.89 6.45 13.19
CA MET A 95 11.30 6.68 13.54
C MET A 95 12.10 5.46 13.14
N THR A 96 13.23 5.68 12.48
CA THR A 96 14.05 4.62 11.90
C THR A 96 15.53 4.82 12.18
N ASP A 97 16.23 3.71 12.26
CA ASP A 97 17.69 3.65 12.33
C ASP A 97 18.20 2.59 11.36
N ASN A 98 19.09 2.97 10.46
CA ASN A 98 19.67 2.10 9.43
C ASN A 98 18.62 1.22 8.69
N GLY A 99 17.48 1.83 8.34
CA GLY A 99 16.39 1.17 7.62
C GLY A 99 15.47 0.27 8.45
N LYS A 100 15.71 0.14 9.76
CA LYS A 100 14.81 -0.56 10.70
C LYS A 100 13.86 0.44 11.36
N ILE A 101 12.60 0.06 11.51
CA ILE A 101 11.63 0.86 12.28
C ILE A 101 11.93 0.66 13.77
N LEU A 102 12.21 1.76 14.46
CA LEU A 102 12.31 1.80 15.93
C LEU A 102 10.95 2.12 16.56
N HIS A 103 10.22 3.08 15.98
CA HIS A 103 8.88 3.45 16.41
C HIS A 103 7.97 3.65 15.21
N TYR A 104 6.72 3.20 15.36
CA TYR A 104 5.61 3.49 14.47
C TYR A 104 4.42 3.97 15.29
N CYS A 105 3.84 5.09 14.89
CA CYS A 105 2.62 5.63 15.50
C CYS A 105 1.58 5.90 14.41
N HIS A 106 0.36 5.46 14.67
CA HIS A 106 -0.81 5.79 13.87
C HIS A 106 -1.77 6.62 14.74
N PHE A 107 -2.09 7.82 14.27
CA PHE A 107 -3.00 8.73 14.96
C PHE A 107 -4.26 8.88 14.14
N GLU A 108 -5.41 8.65 14.77
CA GLU A 108 -6.74 8.89 14.21
C GLU A 108 -7.66 9.46 15.30
N PRO A 109 -8.75 10.16 14.95
CA PRO A 109 -9.73 10.60 15.94
C PRO A 109 -10.38 9.42 16.67
N LEU A 110 -10.44 9.53 18.00
CA LEU A 110 -11.06 8.58 18.94
C LEU A 110 -12.05 9.26 19.90
N GLY A 111 -12.52 10.47 19.57
CA GLY A 111 -13.40 11.27 20.42
C GLY A 111 -14.87 10.83 20.41
N ASP A 112 -15.66 11.47 21.26
CA ASP A 112 -17.11 11.26 21.47
C ASP A 112 -17.99 11.93 20.40
N LYS A 113 -17.38 12.52 19.38
CA LYS A 113 -18.11 13.14 18.28
C LYS A 113 -18.82 12.06 17.47
N THR A 114 -20.08 12.31 17.11
CA THR A 114 -20.93 11.32 16.45
C THR A 114 -20.31 10.73 15.18
N SER A 115 -19.73 11.54 14.28
CA SER A 115 -19.10 10.99 13.06
C SER A 115 -17.92 10.07 13.38
N VAL A 116 -17.16 10.38 14.42
CA VAL A 116 -15.99 9.60 14.86
C VAL A 116 -16.45 8.27 15.45
N MET A 117 -17.44 8.29 16.33
CA MET A 117 -18.00 7.06 16.92
C MET A 117 -18.59 6.13 15.85
N LEU A 118 -19.39 6.68 14.93
CA LEU A 118 -19.98 5.92 13.81
C LEU A 118 -18.89 5.32 12.91
N TYR A 119 -17.84 6.08 12.59
CA TYR A 119 -16.70 5.57 11.82
C TYR A 119 -15.97 4.43 12.56
N GLN A 120 -15.68 4.61 13.85
CA GLN A 120 -14.97 3.61 14.64
C GLN A 120 -15.78 2.31 14.79
N GLU A 121 -17.09 2.42 14.99
CA GLU A 121 -17.98 1.26 15.03
C GLU A 121 -18.10 0.60 13.67
N GLY A 122 -18.29 1.37 12.59
CA GLY A 122 -18.35 0.86 11.23
C GLY A 122 -17.05 0.16 10.80
N LYS A 123 -15.89 0.71 11.17
CA LYS A 123 -14.57 0.10 10.97
C LYS A 123 -14.47 -1.24 11.72
N LYS A 124 -14.94 -1.31 12.97
CA LYS A 124 -14.96 -2.55 13.76
C LYS A 124 -15.90 -3.60 13.15
N MET A 125 -17.07 -3.21 12.66
CA MET A 125 -17.99 -4.14 11.99
C MET A 125 -17.41 -4.66 10.68
N ALA A 126 -16.63 -3.86 9.95
CA ALA A 126 -15.97 -4.27 8.72
C ALA A 126 -14.95 -5.41 8.91
N GLU A 127 -14.45 -5.61 10.13
CA GLU A 127 -13.53 -6.70 10.48
C GLU A 127 -14.25 -8.00 10.86
N GLN A 128 -15.58 -7.95 11.05
CA GLN A 128 -16.38 -9.11 11.44
C GLN A 128 -17.02 -9.77 10.23
N ILE A 129 -16.90 -11.09 10.15
CA ILE A 129 -17.49 -11.90 9.08
C ILE A 129 -19.02 -11.77 9.12
N GLY A 130 -19.65 -11.46 7.98
CA GLY A 130 -21.10 -11.38 7.85
C GLY A 130 -21.72 -10.06 8.36
N LYS A 131 -20.90 -9.08 8.75
CA LYS A 131 -21.33 -7.76 9.24
C LYS A 131 -21.11 -6.64 8.22
N GLU A 132 -20.89 -6.99 6.96
CA GLU A 132 -20.54 -6.04 5.89
C GLU A 132 -21.63 -4.97 5.68
N GLN A 133 -22.92 -5.36 5.74
CA GLN A 133 -24.04 -4.41 5.57
C GLN A 133 -24.18 -3.44 6.75
N GLU A 134 -24.00 -3.94 7.97
CA GLU A 134 -23.99 -3.10 9.19
C GLU A 134 -22.83 -2.10 9.15
N ALA A 135 -21.65 -2.55 8.74
CA ALA A 135 -20.50 -1.68 8.53
C ALA A 135 -20.78 -0.60 7.47
N ILE A 136 -21.35 -0.96 6.31
CA ILE A 136 -21.73 0.01 5.27
C ILE A 136 -22.72 1.04 5.81
N GLN A 137 -23.72 0.63 6.59
CA GLN A 137 -24.70 1.54 7.17
C GLN A 137 -24.02 2.55 8.11
N LEU A 138 -23.25 2.07 9.10
CA LEU A 138 -22.54 2.92 10.06
C LEU A 138 -21.57 3.90 9.37
N LEU A 139 -20.84 3.43 8.36
CA LEU A 139 -19.94 4.28 7.57
C LEU A 139 -20.70 5.32 6.75
N THR A 140 -21.90 4.97 6.24
CA THR A 140 -22.77 5.92 5.54
C THR A 140 -23.27 7.00 6.47
N GLU A 141 -23.75 6.64 7.67
CA GLU A 141 -24.17 7.60 8.68
C GLU A 141 -22.99 8.49 9.13
N ALA A 142 -21.77 7.95 9.25
CA ALA A 142 -20.57 8.74 9.55
C ALA A 142 -20.28 9.81 8.47
N ILE A 143 -20.44 9.43 7.20
CA ILE A 143 -20.30 10.33 6.04
C ILE A 143 -21.41 11.40 6.03
N GLU A 144 -22.64 11.05 6.39
CA GLU A 144 -23.72 12.04 6.50
C GLU A 144 -23.48 13.06 7.61
N LYS A 145 -22.81 12.67 8.71
CA LYS A 145 -22.39 13.59 9.78
C LYS A 145 -21.18 14.44 9.40
N HIS A 146 -20.28 13.92 8.56
CA HIS A 146 -19.11 14.64 8.05
C HIS A 146 -18.80 14.19 6.62
N ASP A 147 -19.25 14.96 5.63
CA ASP A 147 -19.19 14.61 4.20
C ASP A 147 -17.78 14.59 3.59
N ARG A 148 -16.78 15.07 4.35
CA ARG A 148 -15.35 15.02 4.02
C ARG A 148 -14.61 13.90 4.76
N HIS A 149 -15.31 12.90 5.28
CA HIS A 149 -14.69 11.80 6.03
C HIS A 149 -13.95 10.80 5.13
N SER A 150 -12.73 11.13 4.72
CA SER A 150 -11.94 10.34 3.76
C SER A 150 -11.79 8.86 4.14
N GLN A 151 -11.54 8.52 5.41
CA GLN A 151 -11.41 7.10 5.79
C GLN A 151 -12.73 6.34 5.83
N ALA A 152 -13.87 7.01 6.05
CA ALA A 152 -15.16 6.34 6.02
C ALA A 152 -15.51 5.93 4.58
N TYR A 153 -15.26 6.83 3.62
CA TYR A 153 -15.30 6.49 2.20
C TYR A 153 -14.36 5.34 1.84
N GLU A 154 -13.09 5.38 2.27
CA GLU A 154 -12.13 4.30 1.98
C GLU A 154 -12.58 2.95 2.54
N LYS A 155 -13.05 2.91 3.79
CA LYS A 155 -13.52 1.67 4.40
C LYS A 155 -14.80 1.15 3.73
N ARG A 156 -15.74 2.02 3.38
CA ARG A 156 -16.96 1.64 2.67
C ARG A 156 -16.63 1.13 1.26
N ALA A 157 -15.70 1.78 0.57
CA ALA A 157 -15.19 1.34 -0.72
C ALA A 157 -14.53 -0.04 -0.65
N TYR A 158 -13.71 -0.28 0.39
CA TYR A 158 -13.08 -1.57 0.62
C TYR A 158 -14.13 -2.69 0.79
N ILE A 159 -15.15 -2.46 1.61
CA ILE A 159 -16.23 -3.44 1.79
C ILE A 159 -16.96 -3.68 0.46
N ASN A 160 -17.35 -2.63 -0.25
CA ASN A 160 -18.00 -2.73 -1.56
C ASN A 160 -17.15 -3.50 -2.58
N PHE A 161 -15.85 -3.28 -2.60
CA PHE A 161 -14.92 -4.04 -3.45
C PHE A 161 -14.98 -5.54 -3.14
N HIS A 162 -14.98 -5.92 -1.86
CA HIS A 162 -15.07 -7.32 -1.43
C HIS A 162 -16.44 -7.95 -1.71
N LEU A 163 -17.51 -7.16 -1.66
CA LEU A 163 -18.85 -7.55 -2.09
C LEU A 163 -19.02 -7.56 -3.62
N LYS A 164 -17.98 -7.21 -4.38
CA LYS A 164 -17.96 -7.11 -5.85
C LYS A 164 -18.83 -5.96 -6.41
N ASN A 165 -19.20 -5.00 -5.58
CA ASN A 165 -19.86 -3.75 -5.96
C ASN A 165 -18.80 -2.74 -6.46
N TYR A 166 -18.16 -3.07 -7.59
CA TYR A 166 -16.95 -2.35 -8.02
C TYR A 166 -17.20 -0.88 -8.40
N ASP A 167 -18.38 -0.55 -8.94
CA ASP A 167 -18.70 0.83 -9.31
C ASP A 167 -18.85 1.73 -8.06
N ASP A 168 -19.54 1.23 -7.02
CA ASP A 168 -19.65 1.91 -5.73
C ASP A 168 -18.29 2.04 -5.04
N ALA A 169 -17.46 0.99 -5.12
CA ALA A 169 -16.10 1.04 -4.61
C ALA A 169 -15.25 2.11 -5.31
N ILE A 170 -15.31 2.20 -6.64
CA ILE A 170 -14.60 3.22 -7.42
C ILE A 170 -15.08 4.62 -7.02
N TYR A 171 -16.38 4.82 -6.90
CA TYR A 171 -16.95 6.10 -6.48
C TYR A 171 -16.41 6.53 -5.11
N ASP A 172 -16.47 5.65 -4.13
CA ASP A 172 -16.04 5.95 -2.77
C ASP A 172 -14.51 6.10 -2.66
N PHE A 173 -13.71 5.29 -3.35
CA PHE A 173 -12.26 5.50 -3.40
C PHE A 173 -11.90 6.87 -3.98
N LYS A 174 -12.57 7.29 -5.08
CA LYS A 174 -12.38 8.62 -5.66
C LYS A 174 -12.79 9.74 -4.69
N LYS A 175 -13.87 9.57 -3.94
CA LYS A 175 -14.27 10.52 -2.88
C LYS A 175 -13.25 10.59 -1.76
N SER A 176 -12.74 9.45 -1.31
CA SER A 176 -11.68 9.40 -0.31
C SER A 176 -10.44 10.17 -0.76
N ILE A 177 -9.96 9.92 -1.99
CA ILE A 177 -8.80 10.61 -2.60
C ILE A 177 -9.06 12.11 -2.74
N LYS A 178 -10.27 12.52 -3.10
CA LYS A 178 -10.64 13.94 -3.19
C LYS A 178 -10.44 14.68 -1.86
N TYR A 179 -10.78 14.04 -0.74
CA TYR A 179 -10.70 14.68 0.59
C TYR A 179 -9.35 14.45 1.28
N ASP A 180 -8.69 13.33 0.99
CA ASP A 180 -7.33 13.05 1.43
C ASP A 180 -6.54 12.34 0.32
N PHE A 181 -5.84 13.15 -0.47
CA PHE A 181 -5.00 12.68 -1.56
C PHE A 181 -3.84 11.79 -1.09
N MET A 182 -3.42 11.89 0.18
CA MET A 182 -2.32 11.10 0.74
C MET A 182 -2.75 9.70 1.19
N ASN A 183 -4.04 9.35 1.10
CA ASN A 183 -4.52 8.03 1.46
C ASN A 183 -4.09 6.99 0.42
N ALA A 184 -2.93 6.38 0.63
CA ALA A 184 -2.36 5.36 -0.25
C ALA A 184 -3.28 4.13 -0.40
N SER A 185 -4.04 3.77 0.64
CA SER A 185 -4.98 2.64 0.59
C SER A 185 -6.11 2.90 -0.40
N SER A 186 -6.62 4.14 -0.47
CA SER A 186 -7.65 4.52 -1.43
C SER A 186 -7.16 4.47 -2.87
N HIS A 187 -5.93 4.91 -3.14
CA HIS A 187 -5.31 4.78 -4.45
C HIS A 187 -5.11 3.32 -4.86
N TYR A 188 -4.60 2.49 -3.95
CA TYR A 188 -4.43 1.05 -4.20
C TYR A 188 -5.78 0.34 -4.42
N GLY A 189 -6.79 0.67 -3.63
CA GLY A 189 -8.15 0.16 -3.78
C GLY A 189 -8.78 0.55 -5.11
N LEU A 190 -8.66 1.83 -5.51
CA LEU A 190 -9.09 2.32 -6.82
C LEU A 190 -8.42 1.53 -7.94
N ALA A 191 -7.10 1.34 -7.88
CA ALA A 191 -6.37 0.58 -8.89
C ALA A 191 -6.91 -0.85 -9.04
N ARG A 192 -7.12 -1.55 -7.93
CA ARG A 192 -7.67 -2.90 -7.95
C ARG A 192 -9.07 -2.96 -8.58
N SER A 193 -9.92 -1.98 -8.28
CA SER A 193 -11.25 -1.90 -8.91
C SER A 193 -11.15 -1.63 -10.41
N LEU A 194 -10.24 -0.76 -10.85
CA LEU A 194 -10.00 -0.46 -12.27
C LEU A 194 -9.45 -1.67 -13.04
N MET A 195 -8.57 -2.46 -12.43
CA MET A 195 -8.11 -3.73 -13.02
C MET A 195 -9.28 -4.69 -13.29
N ILE A 196 -10.22 -4.81 -12.35
CA ILE A 196 -11.42 -5.65 -12.56
C ILE A 196 -12.30 -5.12 -13.70
N LYS A 197 -12.31 -3.79 -13.92
CA LYS A 197 -12.97 -3.15 -15.06
C LYS A 197 -12.12 -3.15 -16.34
N ASN A 198 -10.97 -3.83 -16.33
CA ASN A 198 -10.02 -3.89 -17.45
C ASN A 198 -9.45 -2.53 -17.88
N ASP A 199 -9.49 -1.53 -16.99
CA ASP A 199 -8.81 -0.23 -17.18
C ASP A 199 -7.41 -0.31 -16.54
N LEU A 200 -6.48 -0.93 -17.27
CA LEU A 200 -5.12 -1.20 -16.78
C LEU A 200 -4.27 0.07 -16.71
N GLU A 201 -4.44 1.00 -17.65
CA GLU A 201 -3.76 2.30 -17.65
C GLU A 201 -4.20 3.16 -16.47
N GLY A 202 -5.50 3.23 -16.19
CA GLY A 202 -6.04 3.90 -15.01
C GLY A 202 -5.54 3.25 -13.71
N ALA A 203 -5.47 1.92 -13.67
CA ALA A 203 -4.91 1.19 -12.53
C ALA A 203 -3.42 1.51 -12.30
N ILE A 204 -2.61 1.57 -13.36
CA ILE A 204 -1.19 1.93 -13.27
C ILE A 204 -1.01 3.32 -12.67
N SER A 205 -1.80 4.30 -13.13
CA SER A 205 -1.76 5.68 -12.61
C SER A 205 -2.11 5.72 -11.11
N ALA A 206 -3.16 5.01 -10.70
CA ALA A 206 -3.54 4.90 -9.30
C ALA A 206 -2.47 4.17 -8.45
N LEU A 207 -1.79 3.15 -8.98
CA LEU A 207 -0.70 2.44 -8.28
C LEU A 207 0.57 3.28 -8.14
N GLU A 208 0.84 4.15 -9.12
CA GLU A 208 1.91 5.14 -9.03
C GLU A 208 1.66 6.10 -7.87
N GLU A 209 0.44 6.63 -7.74
CA GLU A 209 0.07 7.45 -6.59
C GLU A 209 0.07 6.66 -5.29
N ALA A 210 -0.44 5.42 -5.25
CA ALA A 210 -0.36 4.57 -4.05
C ALA A 210 1.10 4.37 -3.58
N THR A 211 2.03 4.16 -4.50
CA THR A 211 3.46 4.03 -4.22
C THR A 211 4.07 5.36 -3.78
N LYS A 212 3.66 6.47 -4.38
CA LYS A 212 4.13 7.82 -4.04
C LYS A 212 3.61 8.30 -2.70
N GLN A 213 2.43 7.86 -2.27
CA GLN A 213 1.82 8.22 -0.99
C GLN A 213 2.13 7.24 0.15
N SER A 214 2.65 6.04 -0.15
CA SER A 214 3.16 5.08 0.85
C SER A 214 4.70 5.09 0.95
N ILE A 215 5.26 4.52 2.01
CA ILE A 215 6.71 4.45 2.21
C ILE A 215 7.23 3.01 2.08
N ALA A 216 8.48 2.84 1.67
CA ALA A 216 9.09 1.51 1.43
C ALA A 216 9.20 0.60 2.67
N LEU A 217 8.84 1.11 3.85
CA LEU A 217 8.73 0.34 5.09
C LEU A 217 7.33 -0.27 5.30
N GLN A 218 6.33 0.15 4.53
CA GLN A 218 4.98 -0.37 4.61
C GLN A 218 4.75 -1.51 3.61
N PRO A 219 3.97 -2.54 3.99
CA PRO A 219 3.59 -3.60 3.07
C PRO A 219 2.85 -3.09 1.81
N LEU A 220 2.03 -2.05 1.97
CA LEU A 220 1.24 -1.48 0.87
C LEU A 220 2.11 -0.94 -0.29
N TYR A 221 3.28 -0.39 0.01
CA TYR A 221 4.22 0.10 -1.01
C TYR A 221 4.67 -1.03 -1.93
N TRP A 222 5.03 -2.19 -1.35
CA TRP A 222 5.48 -3.35 -2.11
C TRP A 222 4.33 -4.06 -2.82
N ALA A 223 3.15 -4.12 -2.20
CA ALA A 223 1.94 -4.60 -2.85
C ALA A 223 1.61 -3.77 -4.11
N SER A 224 1.68 -2.44 -4.00
CA SER A 224 1.41 -1.52 -5.11
C SER A 224 2.38 -1.73 -6.28
N ARG A 225 3.70 -1.85 -6.00
CA ARG A 225 4.70 -2.14 -7.04
C ARG A 225 4.46 -3.47 -7.75
N ARG A 226 4.21 -4.54 -6.98
CA ARG A 226 3.94 -5.87 -7.56
C ARG A 226 2.70 -5.85 -8.45
N VAL A 227 1.62 -5.23 -7.98
CA VAL A 227 0.37 -5.13 -8.76
C VAL A 227 0.56 -4.26 -10.00
N LYS A 228 1.37 -3.20 -9.92
CA LYS A 228 1.73 -2.37 -11.08
C LYS A 228 2.52 -3.15 -12.12
N GLY A 229 3.46 -3.99 -11.67
CA GLY A 229 4.17 -4.94 -12.52
C GLY A 229 3.22 -5.91 -13.25
N ASN A 230 2.18 -6.39 -12.57
CA ASN A 230 1.15 -7.24 -13.19
C ASN A 230 0.38 -6.49 -14.29
N CYS A 231 -0.01 -5.24 -14.06
CA CYS A 231 -0.69 -4.43 -15.07
C CYS A 231 0.22 -4.23 -16.30
N HIS A 232 1.50 -3.90 -16.09
CA HIS A 232 2.46 -3.79 -17.18
C HIS A 232 2.65 -5.10 -17.95
N LEU A 233 2.69 -6.24 -17.25
CA LEU A 233 2.80 -7.55 -17.87
C LEU A 233 1.60 -7.87 -18.76
N GLU A 234 0.37 -7.60 -18.27
CA GLU A 234 -0.87 -7.81 -19.04
C GLU A 234 -0.94 -6.90 -20.28
N LEU A 235 -0.37 -5.69 -20.21
CA LEU A 235 -0.21 -4.79 -21.35
C LEU A 235 1.00 -5.11 -22.24
N ASN A 236 1.71 -6.22 -22.01
CA ASN A 236 2.95 -6.60 -22.71
C ASN A 236 4.08 -5.55 -22.63
N GLN A 237 4.06 -4.68 -21.61
CA GLN A 237 5.11 -3.70 -21.31
C GLN A 237 6.20 -4.38 -20.47
N PHE A 238 6.90 -5.34 -21.08
CA PHE A 238 7.78 -6.27 -20.37
C PHE A 238 8.98 -5.60 -19.68
N ASP A 239 9.51 -4.52 -20.25
CA ASP A 239 10.58 -3.71 -19.65
C ASP A 239 10.14 -3.07 -18.33
N LYS A 240 8.95 -2.46 -18.31
CA LYS A 240 8.36 -1.84 -17.12
C LYS A 240 7.93 -2.88 -16.09
N ALA A 241 7.35 -3.99 -16.53
CA ALA A 241 7.01 -5.11 -15.66
C ALA A 241 8.25 -5.66 -14.96
N ALA A 242 9.32 -5.93 -15.72
CA ALA A 242 10.59 -6.43 -15.19
C ALA A 242 11.20 -5.46 -14.16
N PHE A 243 11.13 -4.15 -14.40
CA PHE A 243 11.59 -3.14 -13.45
C PHE A 243 10.86 -3.22 -12.09
N GLU A 244 9.54 -3.24 -12.09
CA GLU A 244 8.75 -3.28 -10.85
C GLU A 244 8.94 -4.60 -10.09
N TYR A 245 8.99 -5.72 -10.82
CA TYR A 245 9.24 -7.02 -10.21
C TYR A 245 10.63 -7.11 -9.60
N LYS A 246 11.67 -6.63 -10.30
CA LYS A 246 13.06 -6.63 -9.80
C LYS A 246 13.18 -5.91 -8.46
N LEU A 247 12.52 -4.77 -8.31
CA LEU A 247 12.49 -4.03 -7.04
C LEU A 247 11.85 -4.86 -5.92
N PHE A 248 10.73 -5.54 -6.20
CA PHE A 248 10.03 -6.38 -5.23
C PHE A 248 10.86 -7.58 -4.79
N ILE A 249 11.42 -8.35 -5.73
CA ILE A 249 12.16 -9.60 -5.40
C ILE A 249 13.49 -9.35 -4.69
N THR A 250 14.06 -8.15 -4.82
CA THR A 250 15.30 -7.75 -4.12
C THR A 250 15.03 -7.37 -2.67
N ARG A 251 13.77 -7.15 -2.28
CA ARG A 251 13.41 -6.82 -0.90
C ARG A 251 13.49 -8.07 0.00
N ASN A 252 14.25 -7.96 1.08
CA ASN A 252 14.20 -8.97 2.15
C ASN A 252 12.95 -8.79 3.04
N PHE A 253 11.87 -9.49 2.72
CA PHE A 253 10.62 -9.41 3.47
C PHE A 253 10.72 -10.13 4.83
N PRO A 254 10.29 -9.49 5.94
CA PRO A 254 10.07 -10.19 7.22
C PRO A 254 9.09 -11.36 7.08
N GLU A 255 9.21 -12.38 7.93
CA GLU A 255 8.34 -13.57 7.91
C GLU A 255 6.84 -13.23 8.03
N ASN A 256 6.50 -12.17 8.76
CA ASN A 256 5.13 -11.71 8.96
C ASN A 256 4.66 -10.70 7.90
N ASP A 257 5.47 -10.36 6.89
CA ASP A 257 5.05 -9.44 5.83
C ASP A 257 4.03 -10.13 4.91
N PRO A 258 2.84 -9.54 4.70
CA PRO A 258 1.80 -10.15 3.87
C PRO A 258 2.22 -10.29 2.40
N ASN A 259 3.29 -9.63 1.97
CA ASN A 259 3.82 -9.73 0.61
C ASN A 259 4.70 -10.95 0.39
N LEU A 260 5.24 -11.57 1.44
CA LEU A 260 6.20 -12.68 1.34
C LEU A 260 5.65 -13.82 0.48
N LYS A 261 4.36 -14.17 0.67
CA LYS A 261 3.67 -15.23 -0.06
C LYS A 261 3.58 -15.02 -1.57
N TYR A 262 3.84 -13.81 -2.07
CA TYR A 262 3.81 -13.51 -3.50
C TYR A 262 5.19 -13.62 -4.17
N LEU A 263 6.26 -13.95 -3.44
CA LEU A 263 7.60 -14.04 -4.01
C LEU A 263 7.69 -15.04 -5.17
N SER A 264 7.18 -16.26 -5.00
CA SER A 264 7.18 -17.27 -6.06
C SER A 264 6.53 -16.75 -7.35
N LYS A 265 5.28 -16.27 -7.26
CA LYS A 265 4.55 -15.71 -8.42
C LYS A 265 5.25 -14.49 -9.03
N THR A 266 5.89 -13.67 -8.21
CA THR A 266 6.61 -12.47 -8.69
C THR A 266 7.89 -12.85 -9.43
N TRP A 267 8.64 -13.84 -8.94
CA TRP A 267 9.78 -14.41 -9.66
C TRP A 267 9.36 -15.04 -10.99
N PHE A 268 8.24 -15.76 -11.02
CA PHE A 268 7.69 -16.30 -12.27
C PHE A 268 7.37 -15.19 -13.28
N ASN A 269 6.63 -14.16 -12.86
CA ASN A 269 6.26 -13.05 -13.74
C ASN A 269 7.48 -12.22 -14.18
N TYR A 270 8.51 -12.10 -13.32
CA TYR A 270 9.79 -11.52 -13.69
C TYR A 270 10.48 -12.34 -14.78
N GLY A 271 10.55 -13.68 -14.62
CA GLY A 271 11.09 -14.59 -15.63
C GLY A 271 10.35 -14.50 -16.97
N LYS A 272 9.01 -14.45 -16.95
CA LYS A 272 8.20 -14.22 -18.16
C LYS A 272 8.57 -12.91 -18.86
N SER A 273 8.71 -11.83 -18.10
CA SER A 273 9.07 -10.51 -18.62
C SER A 273 10.48 -10.52 -19.25
N LEU A 274 11.45 -11.13 -18.57
CA LEU A 274 12.82 -11.28 -19.07
C LEU A 274 12.89 -12.14 -20.34
N PHE A 275 12.13 -13.24 -20.37
CA PHE A 275 12.08 -14.13 -21.53
C PHE A 275 11.53 -13.40 -22.77
N ALA A 276 10.45 -12.63 -22.59
CA ALA A 276 9.89 -11.80 -23.67
C ALA A 276 10.85 -10.70 -24.15
N LEU A 277 11.77 -10.24 -23.29
CA LEU A 277 12.84 -9.29 -23.63
C LEU A 277 14.08 -9.98 -24.25
N GLY A 278 14.05 -11.29 -24.48
CA GLY A 278 15.17 -12.07 -25.01
C GLY A 278 16.31 -12.31 -24.01
N GLN A 279 16.12 -11.98 -22.73
CA GLN A 279 17.12 -12.19 -21.67
C GLN A 279 16.99 -13.62 -21.13
N VAL A 280 17.31 -14.61 -21.97
CA VAL A 280 16.98 -16.02 -21.74
C VAL A 280 17.66 -16.58 -20.48
N ASP A 281 18.95 -16.34 -20.27
CA ASP A 281 19.66 -16.87 -19.09
C ASP A 281 19.10 -16.30 -17.79
N ALA A 282 18.85 -14.99 -17.73
CA ALA A 282 18.24 -14.35 -16.58
C ALA A 282 16.80 -14.83 -16.33
N ALA A 283 16.05 -15.16 -17.38
CA ALA A 283 14.72 -15.74 -17.26
C ALA A 283 14.76 -17.14 -16.63
N LEU A 284 15.72 -17.98 -17.02
CA LEU A 284 15.93 -19.30 -16.44
C LEU A 284 16.21 -19.22 -14.94
N ASP A 285 17.14 -18.34 -14.54
CA ASP A 285 17.43 -18.10 -13.12
C ASP A 285 16.17 -17.66 -12.34
N ALA A 286 15.36 -16.78 -12.94
CA ALA A 286 14.13 -16.32 -12.32
C ALA A 286 13.08 -17.43 -12.18
N PHE A 287 12.96 -18.33 -13.16
CA PHE A 287 12.07 -19.50 -13.06
C PHE A 287 12.54 -20.48 -11.99
N ASP A 288 13.84 -20.73 -11.87
CA ASP A 288 14.39 -21.56 -10.80
C ASP A 288 14.11 -20.97 -9.42
N LYS A 289 14.29 -19.64 -9.26
CA LYS A 289 13.93 -18.93 -8.03
C LYS A 289 12.44 -18.98 -7.73
N SER A 290 11.58 -18.96 -8.74
CA SER A 290 10.13 -19.13 -8.57
C SER A 290 9.79 -20.49 -7.94
N LEU A 291 10.41 -21.56 -8.42
CA LEU A 291 10.23 -22.92 -7.91
C LEU A 291 10.79 -23.06 -6.49
N GLU A 292 11.96 -22.49 -6.21
CA GLU A 292 12.55 -22.45 -4.87
C GLU A 292 11.60 -21.79 -3.85
N LYS A 293 10.92 -20.71 -4.26
CA LYS A 293 9.98 -19.97 -3.38
C LYS A 293 8.58 -20.55 -3.32
N ALA A 294 8.29 -21.66 -4.02
CA ALA A 294 6.95 -22.24 -4.08
C ALA A 294 6.45 -22.75 -2.71
N GLU A 295 7.36 -23.10 -1.79
CA GLU A 295 7.04 -23.51 -0.42
C GLU A 295 6.34 -22.41 0.39
N LEU A 296 6.52 -21.13 0.03
CA LEU A 296 5.90 -20.00 0.71
C LEU A 296 4.39 -19.93 0.49
N ASN A 297 3.91 -20.39 -0.69
CA ASN A 297 2.49 -20.45 -1.03
C ASN A 297 2.26 -21.26 -2.32
N GLN A 298 1.20 -22.07 -2.34
CA GLN A 298 0.78 -22.85 -3.52
C GLN A 298 -0.03 -22.04 -4.55
N GLU A 299 -0.12 -20.72 -4.43
CA GLU A 299 -0.80 -19.84 -5.40
C GLU A 299 -0.13 -19.80 -6.79
N THR A 300 1.16 -20.14 -6.89
CA THR A 300 1.87 -20.16 -8.17
C THR A 300 1.59 -21.47 -8.91
N ASN A 301 0.99 -21.40 -10.10
CA ASN A 301 0.78 -22.56 -10.95
C ASN A 301 2.13 -23.14 -11.40
N GLN A 302 2.56 -24.23 -10.78
CA GLN A 302 3.85 -24.87 -11.05
C GLN A 302 3.94 -25.39 -12.49
N ALA A 303 2.84 -25.90 -13.05
CA ALA A 303 2.80 -26.38 -14.43
C ALA A 303 3.21 -25.27 -15.41
N GLU A 304 2.71 -24.05 -15.18
CA GLU A 304 3.06 -22.87 -15.98
C GLU A 304 4.53 -22.48 -15.82
N VAL A 305 5.10 -22.58 -14.62
CA VAL A 305 6.52 -22.28 -14.39
C VAL A 305 7.41 -23.26 -15.14
N PHE A 306 7.15 -24.58 -15.02
CA PHE A 306 7.90 -25.60 -15.76
C PHE A 306 7.75 -25.41 -17.26
N MET A 307 6.55 -25.14 -17.76
CA MET A 307 6.33 -24.92 -19.20
C MET A 307 7.17 -23.74 -19.72
N HIS A 308 7.13 -22.58 -19.06
CA HIS A 308 7.89 -21.41 -19.51
C HIS A 308 9.40 -21.61 -19.34
N ARG A 309 9.85 -22.33 -18.30
CA ARG A 309 11.26 -22.69 -18.15
C ARG A 309 11.72 -23.64 -19.27
N GLY A 310 10.89 -24.61 -19.66
CA GLY A 310 11.12 -25.47 -20.81
C GLY A 310 11.21 -24.68 -22.12
N MET A 311 10.30 -23.74 -22.37
CA MET A 311 10.39 -22.85 -23.53
C MET A 311 11.69 -22.04 -23.54
N ALA A 312 12.10 -21.50 -22.39
CA ALA A 312 13.36 -20.77 -22.26
C ALA A 312 14.59 -21.66 -22.45
N ARG A 313 14.58 -22.90 -21.94
CA ARG A 313 15.65 -23.88 -22.17
C ARG A 313 15.77 -24.26 -23.64
N LYS A 314 14.64 -24.48 -24.33
CA LYS A 314 14.59 -24.72 -25.77
C LYS A 314 15.21 -23.56 -26.55
N ALA A 315 14.83 -22.32 -26.21
CA ALA A 315 15.39 -21.11 -26.83
C ALA A 315 16.91 -20.97 -26.58
N ALA A 316 17.41 -21.43 -25.42
CA ALA A 316 18.83 -21.48 -25.11
C ALA A 316 19.57 -22.69 -25.72
N GLY A 317 18.90 -23.54 -26.52
CA GLY A 317 19.48 -24.75 -27.11
C GLY A 317 19.78 -25.87 -26.10
N LYS A 318 19.20 -25.81 -24.89
CA LYS A 318 19.41 -26.82 -23.84
C LYS A 318 18.44 -27.98 -24.04
N ALA A 319 18.96 -29.19 -24.25
CA ALA A 319 18.18 -30.39 -24.59
C ALA A 319 17.28 -30.90 -23.44
N ASP A 320 17.60 -30.54 -22.19
CA ASP A 320 16.84 -30.91 -20.99
C ASP A 320 15.50 -30.17 -20.85
N TYR A 321 15.16 -29.30 -21.81
CA TYR A 321 13.85 -28.64 -21.87
C TYR A 321 12.67 -29.60 -21.95
N ILE A 322 12.86 -30.79 -22.54
CA ILE A 322 11.82 -31.82 -22.66
C ILE A 322 11.37 -32.30 -21.28
N LEU A 323 12.29 -32.39 -20.31
CA LEU A 323 11.97 -32.78 -18.93
C LEU A 323 11.03 -31.77 -18.27
N ASP A 324 11.22 -30.48 -18.54
CA ASP A 324 10.35 -29.42 -18.05
C ASP A 324 8.96 -29.48 -18.69
N LEU A 325 8.88 -29.72 -20.00
CA LEU A 325 7.60 -29.87 -20.69
C LEU A 325 6.85 -31.12 -20.24
N GLN A 326 7.55 -32.24 -20.05
CA GLN A 326 6.97 -33.47 -19.47
C GLN A 326 6.43 -33.19 -18.08
N LYS A 327 7.22 -32.51 -17.23
CA LYS A 327 6.77 -32.18 -15.87
C LYS A 327 5.56 -31.25 -15.87
N ALA A 328 5.52 -30.26 -16.75
CA ALA A 328 4.38 -29.38 -16.91
C ALA A 328 3.12 -30.13 -17.37
N ALA A 329 3.26 -31.08 -18.30
CA ALA A 329 2.17 -31.93 -18.76
C ALA A 329 1.63 -32.86 -17.65
N GLU A 330 2.52 -33.47 -16.85
CA GLU A 330 2.14 -34.25 -15.65
C GLU A 330 1.33 -33.41 -14.65
N LEU A 331 1.68 -32.13 -14.52
CA LEU A 331 0.97 -31.17 -13.68
C LEU A 331 -0.29 -30.57 -14.33
N GLY A 332 -0.67 -31.06 -15.52
CA GLY A 332 -1.93 -30.72 -16.20
C GLY A 332 -1.83 -29.59 -17.24
N SER A 333 -0.63 -29.14 -17.63
CA SER A 333 -0.50 -28.13 -18.70
C SER A 333 -0.80 -28.74 -20.08
N GLN A 334 -1.93 -28.37 -20.66
CA GLN A 334 -2.31 -28.78 -22.02
C GLN A 334 -1.34 -28.24 -23.07
N SER A 335 -0.90 -26.99 -22.90
CA SER A 335 0.06 -26.34 -23.77
C SER A 335 1.40 -27.09 -23.80
N ALA A 336 1.87 -27.60 -22.66
CA ALA A 336 3.09 -28.41 -22.61
C ALA A 336 2.91 -29.74 -23.36
N SER A 337 1.76 -30.41 -23.22
CA SER A 337 1.45 -31.64 -23.96
C SER A 337 1.46 -31.42 -25.48
N LEU A 338 0.93 -30.28 -25.96
CA LEU A 338 0.96 -29.92 -27.39
C LEU A 338 2.40 -29.71 -27.89
N LEU A 339 3.22 -28.97 -27.13
CA LEU A 339 4.63 -28.71 -27.50
C LEU A 339 5.49 -29.97 -27.55
N LEU A 340 5.15 -30.99 -26.76
CA LEU A 340 5.78 -32.31 -26.83
C LEU A 340 5.33 -33.08 -28.07
N ALA A 341 4.05 -33.00 -28.44
CA ALA A 341 3.50 -33.68 -29.61
C ALA A 341 4.05 -33.12 -30.93
N GLU A 342 4.32 -31.82 -31.01
CA GLU A 342 4.93 -31.17 -32.20
C GLU A 342 6.38 -31.61 -32.46
N GLN A 343 7.01 -32.35 -31.55
CA GLN A 343 8.39 -32.83 -31.67
C GLN A 343 8.50 -34.34 -31.96
N ALA A 344 7.39 -35.06 -31.88
CA ALA A 344 7.28 -36.47 -32.24
C ALA A 344 6.95 -36.60 -33.74
#